data_AF-E1R410-F1
#
_entry.id   AF-E1R410-F1
#
_cell.length_a   1.000
_cell.length_b   1.000
_cell.length_c   1.000
_cell.angle_alpha   90.00
_cell.angle_beta   90.00
_cell.angle_gamma   90.00
#
_symmetry.space_group_name_H-M   'P 1'
#
loop_
_entity.id
_entity.type
_entity.pdbx_description
1 polymer ?
#
loop_
_entity_poly.entity_id
_entity_poly.type
_entity_poly.pdbx_seq_one_letter_code
_entity_poly.pdbx_strand_id
1 'polypeptide(L)'
;MGQPSLKGPGNDQPSRRALSMFFTFFRIGAFTIGGGYAMLPLIEREIVHRQGWVSEEEIVDVFTIVQSVPGTIGINSAIFIGYRLAGFRGAVAAALGMILPSFIIISVLATLLVRFRDVPEVQRAFAGVRAGVTALIFIAALKLGKKVIQGIFPIVVALAAFLALVVFNLHAIAIIASAGLAGVLHYYFLRKEL
;
A
#
# COMPACT_ATOMS: atom_id res chain seq x y z
N MET A 1 14.71 -27.45 1.50
CA MET A 1 13.45 -27.41 0.73
C MET A 1 13.73 -26.63 -0.54
N GLY A 2 13.66 -27.31 -1.68
CA GLY A 2 14.24 -26.87 -2.95
C GLY A 2 13.56 -25.64 -3.53
N GLN A 3 14.36 -24.69 -4.02
CA GLN A 3 13.87 -23.56 -4.79
C GLN A 3 13.22 -24.08 -6.08
N PRO A 4 11.96 -23.71 -6.40
CA PRO A 4 11.37 -24.05 -7.68
C PRO A 4 12.14 -23.37 -8.81
N SER A 5 12.56 -24.17 -9.80
CA SER A 5 13.36 -23.74 -10.95
C SER A 5 12.50 -22.91 -11.91
N LEU A 6 12.82 -21.62 -12.02
CA LEU A 6 12.18 -20.69 -12.94
C LEU A 6 12.84 -20.74 -14.31
N LYS A 7 12.16 -21.36 -15.28
CA LYS A 7 12.46 -21.19 -16.71
C LYS A 7 11.96 -19.80 -17.14
N GLY A 8 12.81 -18.78 -16.97
CA GLY A 8 12.60 -17.50 -17.65
C GLY A 8 12.70 -17.67 -19.19
N PRO A 9 12.14 -16.74 -19.99
CA PRO A 9 12.41 -16.71 -21.42
C PRO A 9 13.93 -16.61 -21.63
N GLY A 10 14.43 -17.40 -22.59
CA GLY A 10 15.83 -17.73 -22.75
C GLY A 10 16.77 -16.52 -22.85
N ASN A 11 17.98 -16.69 -22.31
CA ASN A 11 19.21 -15.95 -22.65
C ASN A 11 19.21 -14.41 -22.71
N ASP A 12 18.24 -13.74 -22.10
CA ASP A 12 18.23 -12.27 -22.06
C ASP A 12 19.27 -11.74 -21.06
N GLN A 13 20.15 -10.85 -21.54
CA GLN A 13 21.09 -10.10 -20.70
C GLN A 13 20.36 -9.47 -19.50
N PRO A 14 20.93 -9.46 -18.29
CA PRO A 14 20.29 -8.95 -17.07
C PRO A 14 19.70 -7.53 -17.20
N SER A 15 20.30 -6.69 -18.06
CA SER A 15 19.85 -5.34 -18.39
C SER A 15 18.51 -5.30 -19.14
N ARG A 16 18.26 -6.22 -20.09
CA ARG A 16 17.00 -6.28 -20.85
C ARG A 16 15.82 -6.69 -19.97
N ARG A 17 16.05 -7.62 -19.04
CA ARG A 17 15.02 -8.04 -18.07
C ARG A 17 14.62 -6.91 -17.12
N ALA A 18 15.59 -6.18 -16.58
CA ALA A 18 15.31 -5.03 -15.71
C ALA A 18 14.47 -3.96 -16.43
N LEU A 19 14.78 -3.67 -17.70
CA LEU A 19 14.00 -2.72 -18.50
C LEU A 19 12.57 -3.19 -18.75
N SER A 20 12.37 -4.48 -19.04
CA SER A 20 11.04 -5.06 -19.20
C SER A 20 10.22 -4.96 -17.91
N MET A 21 10.85 -5.25 -16.75
CA MET A 21 10.23 -5.06 -15.44
C MET A 21 9.84 -3.61 -15.18
N PHE A 22 10.73 -2.67 -15.50
CA PHE A 22 10.44 -1.25 -15.37
C PHE A 22 9.16 -0.87 -16.11
N PHE A 23 9.05 -1.18 -17.41
CA PHE A 23 7.86 -0.82 -18.20
C PHE A 23 6.59 -1.56 -17.75
N THR A 24 6.74 -2.81 -17.32
CA THR A 24 5.63 -3.61 -16.81
C THR A 24 5.07 -3.00 -15.54
N PHE A 25 5.92 -2.72 -14.54
CA PHE A 25 5.49 -2.09 -13.30
C PHE A 25 5.13 -0.61 -13.48
N PHE A 26 5.70 0.10 -14.45
CA PHE A 26 5.26 1.43 -14.84
C PHE A 26 3.82 1.42 -15.35
N ARG A 27 3.46 0.44 -16.18
CA ARG A 27 2.08 0.27 -16.63
C ARG A 27 1.17 -0.06 -15.44
N ILE A 28 1.55 -1.01 -14.59
CA ILE A 28 0.75 -1.35 -13.40
C ILE A 28 0.55 -0.12 -12.51
N GLY A 29 1.61 0.63 -12.22
CA GLY A 29 1.55 1.85 -11.41
C GLY A 29 0.72 2.96 -12.03
N ALA A 30 0.72 3.09 -13.37
CA ALA A 30 -0.09 4.08 -14.08
C ALA A 30 -1.59 3.74 -14.12
N PHE A 31 -1.94 2.45 -14.10
CA PHE A 31 -3.33 1.96 -14.24
C PHE A 31 -3.92 1.38 -12.95
N THR A 32 -3.26 1.56 -11.81
CA THR A 32 -3.81 1.16 -10.51
C THR A 32 -4.88 2.17 -10.07
N ILE A 33 -6.14 1.83 -10.32
CA ILE A 33 -7.32 2.61 -9.89
C ILE A 33 -8.14 1.73 -8.96
N GLY A 34 -8.32 2.11 -7.69
CA GLY A 34 -9.16 1.37 -6.74
C GLY A 34 -8.51 0.90 -5.44
N GLY A 35 -7.30 1.37 -5.10
CA GLY A 35 -6.65 1.08 -3.82
C GLY A 35 -5.85 -0.23 -3.78
N GLY A 36 -5.30 -0.56 -2.61
CA GLY A 36 -4.29 -1.62 -2.43
C GLY A 36 -4.75 -3.06 -2.73
N TYR A 37 -6.06 -3.35 -2.75
CA TYR A 37 -6.56 -4.68 -3.13
C TYR A 37 -6.92 -4.78 -4.62
N ALA A 38 -7.30 -3.67 -5.26
CA ALA A 38 -7.60 -3.65 -6.70
C ALA A 38 -6.35 -3.88 -7.58
N MET A 39 -5.17 -3.64 -7.02
CA MET A 39 -3.89 -3.89 -7.69
C MET A 39 -3.47 -5.37 -7.74
N LEU A 40 -3.99 -6.23 -6.84
CA LEU A 40 -3.67 -7.66 -6.85
C LEU A 40 -4.03 -8.33 -8.19
N PRO A 41 -5.30 -8.24 -8.67
CA PRO A 41 -5.66 -8.85 -9.96
C PRO A 41 -4.96 -8.19 -11.15
N LEU A 42 -4.58 -6.90 -11.03
CA LEU A 42 -3.83 -6.22 -12.09
C LEU A 42 -2.38 -6.75 -12.18
N ILE A 43 -1.72 -6.94 -11.04
CA ILE A 43 -0.39 -7.53 -10.97
C ILE A 43 -0.42 -8.97 -11.45
N GLU A 44 -1.37 -9.78 -10.97
CA GLU A 44 -1.54 -11.17 -11.38
C GLU A 44 -1.71 -11.27 -12.89
N ARG A 45 -2.65 -10.50 -13.47
CA ARG A 45 -2.87 -10.49 -14.91
C ARG A 45 -1.62 -10.14 -15.71
N GLU A 46 -0.86 -9.15 -15.26
CA GLU A 46 0.31 -8.68 -15.98
C GLU A 46 1.49 -9.64 -15.81
N ILE A 47 1.77 -10.12 -14.60
CA ILE A 47 2.96 -10.93 -14.29
C ILE A 47 2.77 -12.41 -14.64
N VAL A 48 1.58 -12.96 -14.39
CA VAL A 48 1.25 -14.37 -14.65
C VAL A 48 0.78 -14.54 -16.08
N HIS A 49 -0.31 -13.89 -16.48
CA HIS A 49 -0.94 -14.18 -17.77
C HIS A 49 -0.26 -13.50 -18.96
N ARG A 50 0.23 -12.25 -18.81
CA ARG A 50 0.83 -11.51 -19.92
C ARG A 50 2.33 -11.78 -20.07
N GLN A 51 3.08 -11.73 -18.98
CA GLN A 51 4.53 -11.90 -18.99
C GLN A 51 4.97 -13.35 -18.76
N GLY A 52 4.17 -14.16 -18.06
CA GLY A 52 4.52 -15.55 -17.74
C GLY A 52 5.74 -15.69 -16.84
N TRP A 53 6.04 -14.70 -16.00
CA TRP A 53 7.25 -14.73 -15.15
C TRP A 53 7.08 -15.55 -13.87
N VAL A 54 5.84 -15.70 -13.42
CA VAL A 54 5.45 -16.32 -12.15
C VAL A 54 4.21 -17.17 -12.42
N SER A 55 4.07 -18.34 -11.79
CA SER A 55 2.87 -19.18 -11.92
C SER A 55 1.69 -18.66 -11.06
N GLU A 56 0.49 -19.20 -11.29
CA GLU A 56 -0.69 -18.89 -10.47
C GLU A 56 -0.51 -19.30 -9.00
N GLU A 57 0.21 -20.38 -8.73
CA GLU A 57 0.50 -20.80 -7.35
C GLU A 57 1.52 -19.86 -6.71
N GLU A 58 2.57 -19.51 -7.44
CA GLU A 58 3.64 -18.65 -6.93
C GLU A 58 3.19 -17.21 -6.69
N ILE A 59 2.22 -16.69 -7.47
CA ILE A 59 1.74 -15.32 -7.25
C ILE A 59 0.96 -15.21 -5.92
N VAL A 60 0.27 -16.28 -5.51
CA VAL A 60 -0.41 -16.34 -4.20
C VAL A 60 0.61 -16.31 -3.07
N ASP A 61 1.72 -17.04 -3.20
CA ASP A 61 2.83 -17.01 -2.23
C ASP A 61 3.46 -15.62 -2.16
N VAL A 62 3.68 -14.97 -3.32
CA VAL A 62 4.17 -13.58 -3.39
C VAL A 62 3.23 -12.67 -2.61
N PHE A 63 1.93 -12.74 -2.86
CA PHE A 63 0.93 -11.91 -2.18
C PHE A 63 0.87 -12.14 -0.67
N THR A 64 1.12 -13.37 -0.22
CA THR A 64 1.20 -13.70 1.21
C THR A 64 2.42 -13.05 1.87
N ILE A 65 3.59 -13.13 1.21
CA ILE A 65 4.83 -12.55 1.70
C ILE A 65 4.72 -11.02 1.77
N VAL A 66 4.26 -10.36 0.70
CA VAL A 66 4.23 -8.89 0.64
C VAL A 66 3.20 -8.27 1.56
N GLN A 67 2.14 -9.00 1.92
CA GLN A 67 1.14 -8.57 2.93
C GLN A 67 1.65 -8.74 4.37
N SER A 68 2.65 -9.58 4.58
CA SER A 68 3.28 -9.75 5.90
C SER A 68 4.24 -8.61 6.24
N VAL A 69 4.73 -7.88 5.23
CA VAL A 69 5.64 -6.73 5.40
C VAL A 69 4.82 -5.43 5.44
N PRO A 70 5.12 -4.49 6.34
CA PRO A 70 4.47 -3.18 6.34
C PRO A 70 4.74 -2.45 5.03
N GLY A 71 3.73 -1.78 4.48
CA GLY A 71 3.87 -0.94 3.29
C GLY A 71 2.75 -1.15 2.28
N THR A 72 2.96 -0.63 1.06
CA THR A 72 2.02 -0.81 -0.03
C THR A 72 2.29 -2.14 -0.70
N ILE A 73 1.23 -2.94 -0.87
CA ILE A 73 1.31 -4.26 -1.54
C ILE A 73 1.99 -4.10 -2.90
N GLY A 74 1.71 -3.02 -3.64
CA GLY A 74 2.18 -2.83 -5.01
C GLY A 74 3.69 -2.71 -5.14
N ILE A 75 4.28 -1.81 -4.35
CA ILE A 75 5.73 -1.62 -4.34
C ILE A 75 6.42 -2.87 -3.78
N ASN A 76 5.88 -3.47 -2.72
CA ASN A 76 6.44 -4.69 -2.13
C ASN A 76 6.44 -5.85 -3.13
N SER A 77 5.35 -6.04 -3.89
CA SER A 77 5.29 -7.00 -5.00
C SER A 77 6.30 -6.69 -6.09
N ALA A 78 6.43 -5.43 -6.49
CA ALA A 78 7.40 -5.02 -7.51
C ALA A 78 8.84 -5.34 -7.09
N ILE A 79 9.22 -4.98 -5.86
CA ILE A 79 10.54 -5.26 -5.30
C ILE A 79 10.79 -6.76 -5.21
N PHE A 80 9.84 -7.52 -4.65
CA PHE A 80 10.03 -8.96 -4.42
C PHE A 80 10.12 -9.74 -5.75
N ILE A 81 9.19 -9.49 -6.67
CA ILE A 81 9.18 -10.12 -8.01
C ILE A 81 10.44 -9.71 -8.77
N GLY A 82 10.79 -8.42 -8.77
CA GLY A 82 11.98 -7.92 -9.46
C GLY A 82 13.28 -8.50 -8.90
N TYR A 83 13.38 -8.64 -7.57
CA TYR A 83 14.52 -9.26 -6.91
C TYR A 83 14.66 -10.73 -7.26
N ARG A 84 13.56 -11.49 -7.22
CA ARG A 84 13.56 -12.93 -7.52
C ARG A 84 13.96 -13.23 -8.96
N LEU A 85 13.56 -12.37 -9.90
CA LEU A 85 13.74 -12.62 -11.34
C LEU A 85 15.03 -12.03 -11.94
N ALA A 86 15.53 -10.90 -11.41
CA ALA A 86 16.73 -10.22 -11.94
C ALA A 86 17.61 -9.59 -10.84
N GLY A 87 17.51 -10.08 -9.60
CA GLY A 87 18.32 -9.63 -8.47
C GLY A 87 18.10 -8.15 -8.13
N PHE A 88 19.11 -7.53 -7.54
CA PHE A 88 19.03 -6.13 -7.10
C PHE A 88 18.62 -5.15 -8.21
N ARG A 89 19.15 -5.34 -9.43
CA ARG A 89 18.81 -4.48 -10.58
C ARG A 89 17.34 -4.62 -10.99
N GLY A 90 16.80 -5.83 -10.96
CA GLY A 90 15.38 -6.08 -11.19
C GLY A 90 14.50 -5.43 -10.13
N ALA A 91 14.87 -5.57 -8.85
CA ALA A 91 14.15 -4.96 -7.74
C ALA A 91 14.06 -3.44 -7.86
N VAL A 92 15.18 -2.77 -8.14
CA VAL A 92 15.23 -1.32 -8.33
C VAL A 92 14.41 -0.89 -9.55
N ALA A 93 14.56 -1.58 -10.68
CA ALA A 93 13.85 -1.23 -11.90
C ALA A 93 12.33 -1.41 -11.76
N ALA A 94 11.88 -2.50 -11.13
CA ALA A 94 10.47 -2.74 -10.83
C ALA A 94 9.90 -1.69 -9.87
N ALA A 95 10.63 -1.37 -8.79
CA ALA A 95 10.20 -0.35 -7.81
C ALA A 95 10.08 1.04 -8.45
N LEU A 96 11.11 1.45 -9.22
CA LEU A 96 11.07 2.72 -9.94
C LEU A 96 9.94 2.76 -10.97
N GLY A 97 9.75 1.66 -11.72
CA GLY A 97 8.62 1.50 -12.62
C GLY A 97 7.31 1.77 -11.90
N MET A 98 7.09 1.12 -10.75
CA MET A 98 5.85 1.27 -9.98
C MET A 98 5.60 2.70 -9.45
N ILE A 99 6.66 3.40 -9.00
CA ILE A 99 6.54 4.70 -8.32
C ILE A 99 6.50 5.88 -9.30
N LEU A 100 7.30 5.83 -10.36
CA LEU A 100 7.47 6.93 -11.31
C LEU A 100 6.18 7.47 -11.94
N PRO A 101 5.19 6.67 -12.37
CA PRO A 101 4.00 7.23 -13.01
C PRO A 101 3.25 8.17 -12.06
N SER A 102 3.08 7.76 -10.79
CA SER A 102 2.46 8.60 -9.77
C SER A 102 3.30 9.84 -9.47
N PHE A 103 4.62 9.68 -9.35
CA PHE A 103 5.53 10.79 -9.13
C PHE A 103 5.49 11.84 -10.24
N ILE A 104 5.48 11.41 -11.51
CA ILE A 104 5.41 12.29 -12.68
C ILE A 104 4.07 13.04 -12.68
N ILE A 105 2.95 12.33 -12.52
CA ILE A 105 1.61 12.94 -12.51
C ILE A 105 1.51 14.00 -11.40
N ILE A 106 1.91 13.66 -10.17
CA ILE A 106 1.85 14.59 -9.03
C ILE A 106 2.77 15.79 -9.27
N SER A 107 3.98 15.59 -9.80
CA SER A 107 4.93 16.67 -10.06
C SER A 107 4.42 17.65 -11.12
N VAL A 108 3.84 17.12 -12.21
CA VAL A 108 3.23 17.95 -13.27
C VAL A 108 2.05 18.74 -12.72
N LEU A 109 1.16 18.08 -11.98
CA LEU A 109 0.01 18.75 -11.36
C LEU A 109 0.47 19.82 -10.36
N ALA A 110 1.41 19.51 -9.47
CA ALA A 110 1.92 20.46 -8.49
C ALA A 110 2.52 21.71 -9.16
N THR A 111 3.32 21.52 -10.22
CA THR A 111 3.91 22.63 -10.98
C THR A 111 2.84 23.50 -11.63
N LEU A 112 1.83 22.88 -12.24
CA LEU A 112 0.71 23.60 -12.85
C LEU A 112 -0.07 24.39 -11.79
N LEU A 113 -0.33 23.77 -10.64
CA LEU A 113 -1.11 24.36 -9.55
C LEU A 113 -0.42 25.54 -8.88
N VAL A 114 0.91 25.48 -8.69
CA VAL A 114 1.68 26.60 -8.15
C VAL A 114 1.53 27.84 -9.04
N ARG A 115 1.46 27.67 -10.36
CA ARG A 115 1.27 28.76 -11.32
C ARG A 115 -0.10 29.45 -11.20
N PHE A 116 -1.13 28.73 -10.76
CA PHE A 116 -2.49 29.26 -10.62
C PHE A 116 -2.94 29.47 -9.17
N ARG A 117 -2.02 29.37 -8.20
CA ARG A 117 -2.36 29.39 -6.77
C ARG A 117 -2.99 30.71 -6.31
N ASP A 118 -2.68 31.81 -6.99
CA ASP A 118 -3.13 33.15 -6.64
C ASP A 118 -4.51 33.48 -7.25
N VAL A 119 -5.06 32.59 -8.10
CA VAL A 119 -6.40 32.73 -8.66
C VAL A 119 -7.44 32.38 -7.57
N PRO A 120 -8.35 33.30 -7.19
CA PRO A 120 -9.31 33.07 -6.11
C PRO A 120 -10.21 31.84 -6.33
N GLU A 121 -10.63 31.58 -7.58
CA GLU A 121 -11.46 30.42 -7.91
C GLU A 121 -10.73 29.09 -7.71
N VAL A 122 -9.43 29.06 -7.97
CA VAL A 122 -8.59 27.87 -7.72
C VAL A 122 -8.51 27.60 -6.22
N GLN A 123 -8.33 28.64 -5.40
CA GLN A 123 -8.30 28.49 -3.94
C GLN A 123 -9.64 27.97 -3.38
N ARG A 124 -10.77 28.45 -3.91
CA ARG A 124 -12.11 27.94 -3.55
C ARG A 124 -12.30 26.49 -3.98
N ALA A 125 -11.89 26.12 -5.19
CA ALA A 125 -11.90 24.74 -5.64
C ALA A 125 -11.07 23.83 -4.71
N PHE A 126 -9.88 24.26 -4.29
CA PHE A 126 -9.06 23.52 -3.33
C PHE A 126 -9.70 23.41 -1.94
N ALA A 127 -10.43 24.43 -1.48
CA ALA A 127 -11.19 24.33 -0.25
C ALA A 127 -12.27 23.22 -0.36
N GLY A 128 -12.96 23.14 -1.50
CA GLY A 128 -13.89 22.06 -1.81
C GLY A 128 -13.21 20.68 -1.84
N VAL A 129 -12.06 20.56 -2.51
CA VAL A 129 -11.27 19.31 -2.53
C VAL A 129 -10.84 18.89 -1.13
N ARG A 130 -10.33 19.82 -0.31
CA ARG A 130 -9.95 19.53 1.09
C ARG A 130 -11.15 19.01 1.88
N ALA A 131 -12.30 19.68 1.80
CA ALA A 131 -13.52 19.24 2.47
C ALA A 131 -13.97 17.84 2.01
N GLY A 132 -13.91 17.56 0.71
CA GLY A 132 -14.22 16.25 0.14
C GLY A 132 -13.28 15.15 0.63
N VAL A 133 -11.97 15.41 0.63
CA VAL A 133 -10.96 14.46 1.14
C VAL A 133 -11.17 14.18 2.63
N THR A 134 -11.42 15.22 3.44
CA THR A 134 -11.73 15.04 4.87
C THR A 134 -12.98 14.18 5.07
N ALA A 135 -14.06 14.42 4.31
CA ALA A 135 -15.26 13.61 4.37
C ALA A 135 -15.02 12.15 3.98
N LEU A 136 -14.25 11.90 2.93
CA LEU A 136 -13.88 10.54 2.49
C LEU A 136 -13.07 9.80 3.56
N ILE A 137 -12.07 10.45 4.17
CA ILE A 137 -11.28 9.88 5.27
C ILE A 137 -12.17 9.56 6.46
N PHE A 138 -13.07 10.48 6.84
CA PHE A 138 -14.00 10.28 7.94
C PHE A 138 -14.95 9.10 7.69
N ILE A 139 -15.53 9.00 6.48
CA ILE A 139 -16.40 7.88 6.10
C ILE A 139 -15.62 6.55 6.14
N ALA A 140 -14.37 6.53 5.64
CA ALA A 140 -13.53 5.34 5.68
C ALA A 140 -13.24 4.93 7.14
N ALA A 141 -12.92 5.88 8.01
CA ALA A 141 -12.70 5.65 9.44
C ALA A 141 -13.96 5.12 10.14
N LEU A 142 -15.14 5.69 9.84
CA LEU A 142 -16.42 5.20 10.37
C LEU A 142 -16.74 3.77 9.89
N LYS A 143 -16.52 3.47 8.61
CA LYS A 143 -16.76 2.14 8.04
C LYS A 143 -15.85 1.10 8.69
N LEU A 144 -14.57 1.43 8.90
CA LEU A 144 -13.62 0.57 9.59
C LEU A 144 -13.97 0.41 11.07
N GLY A 145 -14.27 1.53 11.75
CA GLY A 145 -14.66 1.56 13.16
C GLY A 145 -15.90 0.71 13.43
N LYS A 146 -16.95 0.83 12.61
CA LYS A 146 -18.15 -0.03 12.71
C LYS A 146 -17.86 -1.51 12.59
N LYS A 147 -16.81 -1.91 11.87
CA LYS A 147 -16.42 -3.32 11.70
C LYS A 147 -15.59 -3.81 12.89
N VAL A 148 -14.67 -2.99 13.38
CA VAL A 148 -13.64 -3.40 14.36
C VAL A 148 -14.05 -3.12 15.81
N ILE A 149 -14.78 -2.04 16.07
CA ILE A 149 -15.18 -1.60 17.41
C ILE A 149 -16.48 -2.32 17.78
N GLN A 150 -16.33 -3.56 18.25
CA GLN A 150 -17.43 -4.39 18.75
C GLN A 150 -17.32 -4.51 20.27
N GLY A 151 -18.27 -3.92 21.00
CA GLY A 151 -18.32 -3.98 22.47
C GLY A 151 -17.62 -2.82 23.19
N ILE A 152 -17.70 -2.85 24.53
CA ILE A 152 -17.32 -1.71 25.38
C ILE A 152 -15.81 -1.48 25.40
N PHE A 153 -14.99 -2.53 25.51
CA PHE A 153 -13.54 -2.39 25.61
C PHE A 153 -12.92 -1.67 24.38
N PRO A 154 -13.20 -2.07 23.12
CA PRO A 154 -12.71 -1.34 21.96
C PRO A 154 -13.21 0.12 21.88
N ILE A 155 -14.44 0.41 22.35
CA ILE A 155 -14.97 1.78 22.41
C ILE A 155 -14.12 2.64 23.36
N VAL A 156 -13.84 2.14 24.57
CA VAL A 156 -13.02 2.86 25.55
C VAL A 156 -11.62 3.09 25.01
N VAL A 157 -11.00 2.07 24.43
CA VAL A 157 -9.66 2.19 23.82
C VAL A 157 -9.66 3.22 22.69
N ALA A 158 -10.67 3.21 21.81
CA ALA A 158 -10.78 4.17 20.71
C ALA A 158 -10.95 5.61 21.20
N LEU A 159 -11.82 5.85 22.19
CA LEU A 159 -12.02 7.17 22.79
C LEU A 159 -10.77 7.66 23.53
N ALA A 160 -10.12 6.78 24.30
CA ALA A 160 -8.88 7.11 24.99
C ALA A 160 -7.75 7.44 24.00
N ALA A 161 -7.61 6.67 22.92
CA ALA A 161 -6.64 6.93 21.86
C ALA A 161 -6.91 8.25 21.14
N PHE A 162 -8.18 8.57 20.88
CA PHE A 162 -8.57 9.84 20.27
C PHE A 162 -8.23 11.03 21.17
N LEU A 163 -8.55 10.96 22.46
CA LEU A 163 -8.21 12.00 23.44
C LEU A 163 -6.70 12.14 23.61
N ALA A 164 -5.97 11.03 23.72
CA ALA A 164 -4.51 10.99 23.80
C ALA A 164 -3.85 11.70 22.61
N LEU A 165 -4.39 11.50 21.40
CA LEU A 165 -3.86 12.13 20.20
C LEU A 165 -4.22 13.61 20.10
N VAL A 166 -5.50 13.97 20.30
CA VAL A 166 -6.01 15.32 20.02
C VAL A 166 -5.75 16.30 21.17
N VAL A 167 -5.92 15.86 22.41
CA VAL A 167 -5.78 16.73 23.59
C VAL A 167 -4.34 16.74 24.08
N PHE A 168 -3.72 15.56 24.17
CA PHE A 168 -2.38 15.41 24.75
C PHE A 168 -1.24 15.40 23.72
N ASN A 169 -1.55 15.46 22.41
CA ASN A 169 -0.57 15.44 21.32
C ASN A 169 0.44 14.29 21.42
N LEU A 170 0.01 13.14 21.95
CA LEU A 170 0.85 11.96 22.08
C LEU A 170 1.18 11.39 20.70
N HIS A 171 2.40 10.88 20.55
CA HIS A 171 2.84 10.26 19.30
C HIS A 171 1.97 9.05 18.95
N ALA A 172 1.51 8.97 17.71
CA ALA A 172 0.66 7.88 17.22
C ALA A 172 1.27 6.49 17.46
N ILE A 173 2.61 6.37 17.33
CA ILE A 173 3.33 5.11 17.59
C ILE A 173 3.13 4.65 19.05
N ALA A 174 3.25 5.58 20.01
CA ALA A 174 3.07 5.26 21.42
C ALA A 174 1.62 4.86 21.75
N ILE A 175 0.64 5.53 21.11
CA ILE A 175 -0.78 5.20 21.24
C ILE A 175 -1.08 3.81 20.68
N ILE A 176 -0.53 3.47 19.51
CA ILE A 176 -0.71 2.15 18.90
C ILE A 176 -0.08 1.05 19.78
N ALA A 177 1.13 1.28 20.29
CA ALA A 177 1.82 0.33 21.16
C ALA A 177 1.06 0.10 22.47
N SER A 178 0.57 1.16 23.11
CA SER A 178 -0.18 1.05 24.37
C SER A 178 -1.57 0.43 24.18
N ALA A 179 -2.28 0.76 23.10
CA ALA A 179 -3.55 0.12 22.75
C ALA A 179 -3.37 -1.38 22.44
N GLY A 180 -2.29 -1.74 21.74
CA GLY A 180 -1.92 -3.14 21.48
C GLY A 180 -1.66 -3.90 22.77
N LEU A 181 -0.89 -3.33 23.69
CA LEU A 181 -0.62 -3.92 25.00
C LEU A 181 -1.90 -4.08 25.83
N ALA A 182 -2.75 -3.05 25.87
CA ALA A 182 -4.03 -3.10 26.55
C ALA A 182 -4.93 -4.23 26.00
N GLY A 183 -4.96 -4.40 24.67
CA GLY A 183 -5.68 -5.49 24.02
C GLY A 183 -5.16 -6.87 24.41
N VAL A 184 -3.84 -7.06 24.45
CA VAL A 184 -3.22 -8.32 24.90
C VAL A 184 -3.55 -8.61 26.36
N LEU A 185 -3.42 -7.62 27.25
CA LEU A 185 -3.76 -7.78 28.66
C LEU A 185 -5.23 -8.14 28.85
N HIS A 186 -6.14 -7.44 28.18
CA HIS A 186 -7.57 -7.72 28.24
C HIS A 186 -7.90 -9.16 27.77
N TYR A 187 -7.27 -9.62 26.68
CA TYR A 187 -7.42 -10.99 26.21
C TYR A 187 -6.99 -12.03 27.25
N TYR A 188 -5.86 -11.81 27.94
CA TYR A 188 -5.40 -12.72 29.00
C TYR A 188 -6.29 -12.71 30.25
N PHE A 189 -6.86 -11.55 30.63
CA PHE A 189 -7.76 -11.48 31.79
C PHE A 189 -9.11 -12.14 31.52
N LEU A 190 -9.73 -11.94 30.35
CA LEU A 190 -11.02 -12.57 30.02
C LEU A 190 -10.92 -14.08 29.80
N ARG A 191 -9.79 -14.58 29.28
CA ARG A 191 -9.58 -16.03 29.08
C ARG A 191 -9.33 -16.79 30.39
N LYS A 192 -9.14 -16.08 31.51
CA LYS A 192 -8.96 -16.68 32.83
C LYS A 192 -10.27 -16.96 33.57
N GLU A 193 -11.40 -16.46 33.03
CA GLU A 193 -12.76 -16.67 33.58
C GLU A 193 -13.59 -17.68 32.76
N LEU A 194 -13.00 -18.34 31.77
CA LEU A 194 -13.56 -19.47 30.99
C LEU A 194 -12.77 -20.75 31.29
#